data_AF-A0A2V9CWH9-F1
#
_entry.id   AF-A0A2V9CWH9-F1
#
_cell.length_a   1.000
_cell.length_b   1.000
_cell.length_c   1.000
_cell.angle_alpha   90.00
_cell.angle_beta   90.00
_cell.angle_gamma   90.00
#
_symmetry.space_group_name_H-M   'P 1'
#
loop_
_entity.id
_entity.type
_entity.pdbx_description
1 polymer ?
#
loop_
_entity_poly.entity_id
_entity_poly.type
_entity_poly.pdbx_seq_one_letter_code
_entity_poly.pdbx_strand_id
1 'polypeptide(L)'
;MTLAERWLRQPQSVGLRKALFQVHLWTGLILALYVLVMSLTGTVLIYRRELAKAFSYQPHIVAHPGPRLTADELKQAAERAHPGYQVNRVFESRNPNQPVEIWLDRGSKKIQRLFNPFTGADLGDPL
;
A
#
# COMPACT_ATOMS: atom_id res chain seq x y z
N MET A 1 50.17 2.70 50.12
CA MET A 1 50.05 1.69 49.05
C MET A 1 49.03 2.20 48.06
N THR A 2 49.48 2.50 46.83
CA THR A 2 48.80 3.43 45.91
C THR A 2 47.72 2.71 45.09
N LEU A 3 46.59 3.39 44.89
CA LEU A 3 45.43 2.89 44.10
C LEU A 3 45.82 2.46 42.68
N ALA A 4 46.90 3.02 42.14
CA ALA A 4 47.48 2.69 40.84
C ALA A 4 47.98 1.23 40.73
N GLU A 5 48.56 0.66 41.80
CA GLU A 5 49.08 -0.72 41.77
C GLU A 5 47.95 -1.77 41.81
N ARG A 6 46.83 -1.41 42.45
CA ARG A 6 45.65 -2.28 42.57
C ARG A 6 44.93 -2.45 41.23
N TRP A 7 45.00 -1.43 40.36
CA TRP A 7 44.44 -1.45 39.02
C TRP A 7 45.30 -2.26 38.03
N LEU A 8 46.63 -2.26 38.25
CA LEU A 8 47.58 -2.97 37.38
C LEU A 8 47.57 -4.51 37.57
N ARG A 9 47.17 -5.01 38.75
CA ARG A 9 47.28 -6.44 39.14
C ARG A 9 46.00 -7.26 39.05
N GLN A 10 44.88 -6.72 38.58
CA GLN A 10 43.60 -7.46 38.49
C GLN A 10 43.03 -7.53 37.06
N PRO A 11 43.60 -8.36 36.16
CA PRO A 11 43.19 -8.39 34.75
C PRO A 11 41.90 -9.20 34.48
N GLN A 12 41.24 -9.75 35.50
CA GLN A 12 40.18 -10.74 35.33
C GLN A 12 39.04 -10.54 36.36
N SER A 13 38.71 -9.30 36.74
CA SER A 13 37.59 -9.09 37.65
C SER A 13 36.29 -9.53 36.97
N VAL A 14 35.59 -10.47 37.60
CA VAL A 14 34.30 -11.02 37.15
C VAL A 14 33.29 -9.90 36.82
N GLY A 15 33.47 -8.72 37.42
CA GLY A 15 32.71 -7.50 37.13
C GLY A 15 32.93 -6.91 35.74
N LEU A 16 34.17 -6.87 35.23
CA LEU A 16 34.43 -6.35 33.88
C LEU A 16 33.86 -7.28 32.80
N ARG A 17 34.03 -8.60 32.98
CA ARG A 17 33.41 -9.60 32.10
C ARG A 17 31.88 -9.52 32.14
N LYS A 18 31.28 -9.36 33.32
CA LYS A 18 29.83 -9.15 33.47
C LYS A 18 29.36 -7.85 32.83
N ALA A 19 30.08 -6.75 32.99
CA ALA A 19 29.73 -5.46 32.38
C ALA A 19 29.78 -5.54 30.85
N LEU A 20 30.83 -6.12 30.28
CA LEU A 20 30.95 -6.33 28.83
C LEU A 20 29.85 -7.24 28.30
N PHE A 21 29.52 -8.32 29.01
CA PHE A 21 28.42 -9.21 28.64
C PHE A 21 27.07 -8.50 28.69
N GLN A 22 26.82 -7.71 29.73
CA GLN A 22 25.58 -6.94 29.88
C GLN A 22 25.45 -5.91 28.75
N VAL A 23 26.50 -5.13 28.48
CA VAL A 23 26.50 -4.15 27.38
C VAL A 23 26.31 -4.85 26.03
N HIS A 24 26.98 -5.97 25.77
CA HIS A 24 26.82 -6.72 24.53
C HIS A 24 25.39 -7.28 24.38
N LEU A 25 24.81 -7.81 25.45
CA LEU A 25 23.44 -8.33 25.46
C LEU A 25 22.43 -7.22 25.12
N TRP A 26 22.52 -6.08 25.80
CA TRP A 26 21.58 -4.97 25.58
C TRP A 26 21.77 -4.31 24.22
N THR A 27 23.01 -4.09 23.78
CA THR A 27 23.28 -3.53 22.45
C THR A 27 22.85 -4.49 21.34
N GLY A 28 23.14 -5.79 21.50
CA GLY A 28 22.69 -6.84 20.58
C GLY A 28 21.17 -6.95 20.51
N LEU A 29 20.47 -6.90 21.65
CA LEU A 29 19.01 -6.96 21.71
C LEU A 29 18.36 -5.75 21.02
N ILE A 30 18.84 -4.54 21.32
CA ILE A 30 18.33 -3.31 20.69
C ILE A 30 18.59 -3.33 19.19
N LEU A 31 19.80 -3.74 18.77
CA LEU A 31 20.17 -3.80 17.36
C LEU A 31 19.37 -4.87 16.61
N ALA A 32 19.18 -6.05 17.20
CA ALA A 32 18.37 -7.11 16.61
C ALA A 32 16.91 -6.68 16.44
N LEU A 33 16.34 -6.00 17.46
CA LEU A 33 14.98 -5.46 17.36
C LEU A 33 14.88 -4.39 16.27
N TYR A 34 15.86 -3.48 16.20
CA TYR A 34 15.91 -2.45 15.16
C TYR A 34 15.99 -3.07 13.76
N VAL A 35 16.89 -4.03 13.55
CA VAL A 35 17.02 -4.76 12.28
C VAL A 35 15.72 -5.50 11.96
N LEU A 36 15.07 -6.14 12.93
CA LEU A 36 13.81 -6.84 12.72
C LEU A 36 12.70 -5.90 12.23
N VAL A 37 12.56 -4.71 12.83
CA VAL A 37 11.60 -3.69 12.38
C VAL A 37 11.94 -3.18 10.99
N MET A 38 13.22 -2.93 10.71
CA MET A 38 13.70 -2.49 9.38
C MET A 38 13.46 -3.56 8.32
N SER A 39 13.74 -4.83 8.62
CA SER A 39 13.47 -5.96 7.74
C SER A 39 11.98 -6.09 7.47
N LEU A 40 11.14 -6.00 8.49
CA LEU A 40 9.68 -6.07 8.33
C LEU A 40 9.17 -4.93 7.45
N THR A 41 9.68 -3.72 7.66
CA THR A 41 9.37 -2.55 6.84
C THR A 41 9.82 -2.74 5.39
N GLY A 42 11.03 -3.27 5.18
CA GLY A 42 11.57 -3.59 3.86
C GLY A 42 10.73 -4.65 3.13
N THR A 43 10.31 -5.70 3.83
CA THR A 43 9.39 -6.72 3.32
C THR A 43 8.07 -6.08 2.89
N VAL A 44 7.44 -5.30 3.76
CA VAL A 44 6.18 -4.58 3.43
C VAL A 44 6.36 -3.68 2.20
N LEU A 45 7.50 -3.02 2.05
CA LEU A 45 7.77 -2.15 0.90
C LEU A 45 7.84 -2.93 -0.42
N ILE A 46 8.50 -4.09 -0.43
CA ILE A 46 8.57 -4.97 -1.62
C ILE A 46 7.18 -5.50 -1.97
N TYR A 47 6.42 -5.93 -0.97
CA TYR A 47 5.08 -6.46 -1.18
C TYR A 47 4.03 -5.37 -1.36
N ARG A 48 4.34 -4.07 -1.46
CA ARG A 48 3.33 -3.01 -1.61
C ARG A 48 2.31 -3.30 -2.72
N ARG A 49 2.74 -3.84 -3.86
CA ARG A 49 1.82 -4.17 -4.97
C ARG A 49 0.97 -5.40 -4.67
N GLU A 50 1.54 -6.41 -4.02
CA GLU A 50 0.82 -7.63 -3.68
C GLU A 50 -0.10 -7.43 -2.47
N LEU A 51 0.33 -6.67 -1.46
CA LEU A 51 -0.50 -6.18 -0.37
C LEU A 51 -1.60 -5.27 -0.92
N ALA A 52 -1.31 -4.37 -1.86
CA ALA A 52 -2.37 -3.62 -2.53
C ALA A 52 -3.36 -4.55 -3.25
N LYS A 53 -2.91 -5.59 -3.96
CA LYS A 53 -3.85 -6.56 -4.56
C LYS A 53 -4.62 -7.39 -3.52
N ALA A 54 -3.99 -7.75 -2.40
CA ALA A 54 -4.58 -8.58 -1.36
C ALA A 54 -5.55 -7.80 -0.46
N PHE A 55 -5.29 -6.51 -0.23
CA PHE A 55 -6.10 -5.63 0.61
C PHE A 55 -7.05 -4.74 -0.20
N SER A 56 -6.74 -4.41 -1.45
CA SER A 56 -7.71 -3.78 -2.34
C SER A 56 -8.65 -4.85 -2.87
N TYR A 57 -9.87 -4.84 -2.36
CA TYR A 57 -11.00 -5.52 -2.95
C TYR A 57 -11.31 -4.86 -4.31
N GLN A 58 -10.53 -5.19 -5.34
CA GLN A 58 -10.83 -4.73 -6.70
C GLN A 58 -11.96 -5.60 -7.23
N PRO A 59 -13.18 -5.04 -7.44
CA PRO A 59 -14.28 -5.82 -7.99
C PRO A 59 -13.86 -6.36 -9.35
N HIS A 60 -13.62 -7.67 -9.42
CA HIS A 60 -13.41 -8.36 -10.68
C HIS A 60 -14.74 -8.36 -11.42
N ILE A 61 -14.82 -7.67 -12.54
CA ILE A 61 -15.97 -7.79 -13.41
C ILE A 61 -15.81 -9.10 -14.19
N VAL A 62 -16.82 -9.95 -14.09
CA VAL A 62 -16.90 -11.19 -14.87
C VAL A 62 -16.85 -10.82 -16.35
N ALA A 63 -15.87 -11.36 -17.07
CA ALA A 63 -15.69 -11.14 -18.50
C ALA A 63 -17.01 -11.41 -19.23
N HIS A 64 -17.55 -10.39 -19.90
CA HIS A 64 -18.73 -10.54 -20.73
C HIS A 64 -18.31 -10.92 -22.15
N PRO A 65 -19.04 -11.84 -22.82
CA PRO A 65 -18.82 -12.11 -24.23
C PRO A 65 -19.32 -10.92 -25.05
N GLY A 66 -18.41 -10.04 -25.46
CA GLY A 66 -18.70 -8.89 -26.31
C GLY A 66 -17.50 -7.95 -26.48
N PRO A 67 -17.47 -7.13 -27.54
CA PRO A 67 -16.46 -6.07 -27.67
C PRO A 67 -16.61 -5.06 -26.53
N ARG A 68 -15.49 -4.51 -26.05
CA ARG A 68 -15.53 -3.40 -25.09
C ARG A 68 -16.17 -2.19 -25.74
N LEU A 69 -16.96 -1.47 -24.94
CA LEU A 69 -17.40 -0.14 -25.33
C LEU A 69 -16.19 0.79 -25.44
N THR A 70 -16.21 1.64 -26.46
CA THR A 70 -15.24 2.71 -26.65
C THR A 70 -15.37 3.77 -25.54
N ALA A 71 -14.33 4.58 -25.35
CA ALA A 71 -14.36 5.66 -24.37
C ALA A 71 -15.55 6.62 -24.58
N ASP A 72 -15.96 6.85 -25.83
CA ASP A 72 -17.08 7.73 -26.15
C ASP A 72 -18.44 7.07 -25.86
N GLU A 73 -18.59 5.77 -26.09
CA GLU A 73 -19.79 5.03 -25.69
C GLU A 73 -19.94 4.98 -24.17
N LEU A 74 -18.84 4.82 -23.43
CA LEU A 74 -18.83 4.88 -21.97
C LEU A 74 -19.16 6.28 -21.44
N LYS A 75 -18.65 7.33 -22.08
CA LYS A 75 -19.06 8.72 -21.75
C LYS A 75 -20.54 8.92 -21.92
N GLN A 76 -21.10 8.51 -23.06
CA GLN A 76 -22.55 8.62 -23.29
C GLN A 76 -23.35 7.80 -22.29
N ALA A 77 -22.92 6.58 -21.95
CA ALA A 77 -23.57 5.78 -20.93
C ALA A 77 -23.55 6.48 -19.56
N ALA A 78 -22.43 7.10 -19.18
CA ALA A 78 -22.28 7.84 -17.94
C ALA A 78 -23.15 9.12 -17.89
N GLU A 79 -23.21 9.88 -18.99
CA GLU A 79 -24.06 11.07 -19.10
C GLU A 79 -25.55 10.72 -19.08
N ARG A 80 -25.94 9.57 -19.68
CA ARG A 80 -27.31 9.04 -19.59
C ARG A 80 -27.66 8.58 -18.18
N ALA A 81 -26.73 7.94 -17.48
CA ALA A 81 -26.92 7.48 -16.11
C ALA A 81 -26.98 8.63 -15.10
N HIS A 82 -26.23 9.72 -15.34
CA HIS A 82 -26.14 10.90 -14.47
C HIS A 82 -26.48 12.20 -15.22
N PRO A 83 -27.78 12.44 -15.53
CA PRO A 83 -28.18 13.63 -16.28
C PRO A 83 -27.79 14.92 -15.54
N GLY A 84 -27.04 15.78 -16.22
CA GLY A 84 -26.53 17.05 -15.70
C GLY A 84 -25.14 16.98 -15.07
N TYR A 85 -24.47 15.82 -15.09
CA TYR A 85 -23.04 15.70 -14.86
C TYR A 85 -22.31 15.59 -16.22
N GLN A 86 -21.16 16.24 -16.34
CA GLN A 86 -20.26 16.12 -17.49
C GLN A 86 -19.14 15.14 -17.15
N VAL A 87 -18.64 14.41 -18.16
CA VAL A 87 -17.51 13.51 -17.96
C VAL A 87 -16.21 14.29 -18.13
N ASN A 88 -15.48 14.49 -17.03
CA ASN A 88 -14.20 15.18 -17.03
C ASN A 88 -13.05 14.24 -17.43
N ARG A 89 -13.09 13.00 -16.92
CA ARG A 89 -12.00 12.05 -17.10
C ARG A 89 -12.50 10.61 -17.09
N VAL A 90 -12.02 9.84 -18.06
CA VAL A 90 -12.20 8.39 -18.13
C VAL A 90 -10.85 7.77 -17.83
N PHE A 91 -10.75 7.03 -16.73
CA PHE A 91 -9.58 6.22 -16.42
C PHE A 91 -9.82 4.79 -16.89
N GLU A 92 -9.14 4.42 -17.97
CA GLU A 92 -9.12 3.04 -18.42
C GLU A 92 -8.24 2.21 -17.49
N SER A 93 -8.82 1.16 -16.91
CA SER A 93 -8.05 0.19 -16.14
C SER A 93 -7.05 -0.54 -17.02
N ARG A 94 -5.80 -0.71 -16.53
CA ARG A 94 -4.76 -1.49 -17.21
C ARG A 94 -5.16 -2.94 -17.49
N ASN A 95 -6.07 -3.48 -16.69
CA ASN A 95 -6.59 -4.83 -16.87
C ASN A 95 -7.96 -4.76 -17.56
N PRO A 96 -8.16 -5.46 -18.68
CA PRO A 96 -9.45 -5.48 -19.36
C PRO A 96 -10.59 -5.97 -18.45
N ASN A 97 -10.36 -6.86 -17.49
CA ASN A 97 -11.45 -7.38 -16.65
C ASN A 97 -11.78 -6.50 -15.42
N GLN A 98 -11.40 -5.23 -15.44
CA GLN A 98 -11.68 -4.28 -14.37
C GLN A 98 -12.69 -3.21 -14.81
N PRO A 99 -13.47 -2.66 -13.86
CA PRO A 99 -14.31 -1.51 -14.11
C PRO A 99 -13.52 -0.34 -14.67
N VAL A 100 -14.19 0.45 -15.52
CA VAL A 100 -13.68 1.75 -15.95
C VAL A 100 -14.15 2.79 -14.95
N GLU A 101 -13.22 3.59 -14.48
CA GLU A 101 -13.52 4.64 -13.52
C GLU A 101 -13.79 5.94 -14.26
N ILE A 102 -14.98 6.51 -14.05
CA ILE A 102 -15.42 7.73 -14.72
C ILE A 102 -15.62 8.83 -13.67
N TRP A 103 -14.91 9.93 -13.88
CA TRP A 103 -15.01 11.14 -13.07
C TRP A 103 -16.03 12.07 -13.71
N LEU A 104 -17.07 12.34 -12.96
CA LEU A 104 -18.22 13.14 -13.37
C LEU A 104 -18.23 14.43 -12.55
N ASP A 105 -18.43 15.57 -13.20
CA ASP A 105 -18.52 16.87 -12.55
C ASP A 105 -19.83 17.59 -12.86
N ARG A 106 -20.37 18.27 -11.86
CA ARG A 106 -21.56 19.11 -11.97
C ARG A 106 -21.34 20.39 -11.18
N GLY A 107 -20.79 21.40 -11.85
CA GLY A 107 -20.39 22.65 -11.22
C GLY A 107 -19.31 22.40 -10.16
N SER A 108 -19.65 22.58 -8.87
CA SER A 108 -18.73 22.35 -7.75
C SER A 108 -18.70 20.91 -7.23
N LYS A 109 -19.66 20.06 -7.63
CA LYS A 109 -19.73 18.66 -7.18
C LYS A 109 -18.96 17.75 -8.12
N LYS A 110 -18.06 16.94 -7.58
CA LYS A 110 -17.33 15.90 -8.29
C LYS A 110 -17.71 14.54 -7.71
N ILE A 111 -18.08 13.61 -8.58
CA ILE A 111 -18.38 12.22 -8.20
C ILE A 111 -17.53 11.28 -9.05
N GLN A 112 -17.19 10.14 -8.46
CA GLN A 112 -16.45 9.08 -9.11
C GLN A 112 -17.37 7.87 -9.17
N ARG A 113 -17.51 7.26 -10.35
CA ARG A 113 -18.38 6.11 -10.57
C ARG A 113 -17.64 5.03 -11.33
N LEU A 114 -17.86 3.79 -10.93
CA LEU A 114 -17.34 2.62 -11.64
C LEU A 114 -18.36 2.20 -12.69
N PHE A 115 -17.93 2.04 -13.93
CA PHE A 115 -18.76 1.56 -15.02
C PHE A 115 -18.25 0.23 -15.57
N ASN A 116 -19.19 -0.63 -15.98
CA ASN A 116 -18.84 -1.88 -16.65
C ASN A 116 -18.36 -1.58 -18.09
N PRO A 117 -17.13 -2.00 -18.47
CA PRO A 117 -16.57 -1.71 -19.79
C PRO A 117 -17.28 -2.42 -20.96
N PHE A 118 -18.10 -3.43 -20.68
CA PHE A 118 -18.81 -4.21 -21.70
C PHE A 118 -20.28 -3.81 -21.81
N THR A 119 -20.94 -3.49 -20.69
CA THR A 119 -22.38 -3.17 -20.68
C THR A 119 -22.68 -1.69 -20.49
N GLY A 120 -21.71 -0.88 -20.06
CA GLY A 120 -21.94 0.54 -19.72
C GLY A 120 -22.79 0.74 -18.46
N ALA A 121 -23.03 -0.32 -17.68
CA ALA A 121 -23.79 -0.23 -16.44
C ALA A 121 -23.00 0.49 -15.35
N ASP A 122 -23.65 1.38 -14.59
CA ASP A 122 -23.11 1.99 -13.39
C ASP A 122 -23.05 0.94 -12.26
N LEU A 123 -21.85 0.69 -11.76
CA LEU A 123 -21.54 -0.24 -10.67
C LEU A 123 -21.47 0.46 -9.31
N GLY A 124 -21.63 1.80 -9.28
CA GLY A 124 -21.67 2.59 -8.06
C GLY A 124 -20.34 3.23 -7.69
N ASP A 125 -20.20 3.53 -6.40
CA ASP A 125 -19.01 4.19 -5.86
C ASP A 125 -17.79 3.26 -5.85
N PRO A 126 -16.60 3.76 -6.19
CA PRO A 126 -15.34 3.10 -5.87
C PRO A 126 -15.14 3.10 -4.35
N LEU A 127 -14.90 1.91 -3.79
CA LEU A 127 -14.56 1.71 -2.37
C LEU A 127 -13.21 2.33 -2.00
#